data_AF-A0A7C7L9G3-F1
#
_entry.id   AF-A0A7C7L9G3-F1
#
_cell.length_a   1.000
_cell.length_b   1.000
_cell.length_c   1.000
_cell.angle_alpha   90.00
_cell.angle_beta   90.00
_cell.angle_gamma   90.00
#
_symmetry.space_group_name_H-M   'P 1'
#
loop_
_entity.id
_entity.type
_entity.pdbx_description
1 polymer ?
#
loop_
_entity_poly.entity_id
_entity_poly.type
_entity_poly.pdbx_seq_one_letter_code
_entity_poly.pdbx_strand_id
1 'polypeptide(L)'
;MKVSFVITRLSHYRLVGPVIDCALKSGWSVECWHDYSFPTTGPKSYLFPDVAAAPEFQYGRPAIRSYHGPADLVERLEHADEDAVVSVAALQDATAGVVPKRYPVWTCMQSGPDIFVSSSEKLKGCDLLALHSRWWLDW
;
A
#
# COMPACT_ATOMS: atom_id res chain seq x y z
N MET A 1 12.08 -13.10 0.74
CA MET A 1 11.24 -12.16 -0.01
C MET A 1 11.20 -10.85 0.75
N LYS A 2 11.27 -9.72 0.04
CA LYS A 2 11.06 -8.38 0.56
C LYS A 2 9.75 -7.82 0.02
N VAL A 3 8.82 -7.48 0.90
CA VAL A 3 7.51 -6.94 0.53
C VAL A 3 7.28 -5.62 1.25
N SER A 4 6.77 -4.64 0.51
CA SER A 4 6.46 -3.32 1.05
C SER A 4 4.97 -3.01 0.94
N PHE A 5 4.42 -2.37 1.97
CA PHE A 5 3.01 -2.00 2.04
C PHE A 5 2.86 -0.49 2.00
N VAL A 6 2.14 0.05 1.01
CA VAL A 6 1.89 1.49 0.88
C VAL A 6 0.70 1.89 1.75
N ILE A 7 0.95 2.73 2.74
CA ILE A 7 -0.01 3.19 3.73
C ILE A 7 -0.15 4.71 3.62
N THR A 8 -1.22 5.18 2.99
CA THR A 8 -1.52 6.64 2.93
C THR A 8 -2.54 7.07 3.98
N ARG A 9 -3.25 6.11 4.60
CA ARG A 9 -4.18 6.33 5.72
C ARG A 9 -4.07 5.19 6.73
N LEU A 10 -4.27 5.47 8.01
CA LEU A 10 -4.27 4.44 9.06
C LEU A 10 -5.35 3.37 8.83
N SER A 11 -6.47 3.73 8.21
CA SER A 11 -7.53 2.77 7.87
C SER A 11 -7.07 1.68 6.91
N HIS A 12 -5.98 1.89 6.14
CA HIS A 12 -5.47 0.87 5.21
C HIS A 12 -5.00 -0.38 5.95
N TYR A 13 -4.52 -0.25 7.19
CA TYR A 13 -4.16 -1.40 8.02
C TYR A 13 -5.33 -2.35 8.27
N ARG A 14 -6.59 -1.89 8.17
CA ARG A 14 -7.76 -2.77 8.26
C ARG A 14 -7.86 -3.72 7.08
N LEU A 15 -7.30 -3.35 5.92
CA LEU A 15 -7.29 -4.15 4.71
C LEU A 15 -6.02 -4.99 4.64
N VAL A 16 -4.86 -4.36 4.83
CA VAL A 16 -3.57 -5.02 4.63
C VAL A 16 -2.99 -5.69 5.88
N GLY A 17 -3.53 -5.38 7.07
CA GLY A 17 -3.00 -5.87 8.36
C GLY A 17 -2.88 -7.38 8.46
N PRO A 18 -3.91 -8.18 8.10
CA PRO A 18 -3.81 -9.63 8.08
C PRO A 18 -2.74 -10.15 7.10
N VAL A 19 -2.52 -9.44 5.99
CA VAL A 19 -1.51 -9.79 4.99
C VAL A 19 -0.10 -9.47 5.49
N ILE A 20 0.07 -8.34 6.17
CA ILE A 20 1.33 -7.99 6.87
C ILE A 20 1.67 -9.07 7.91
N ASP A 21 0.71 -9.45 8.75
CA ASP A 21 0.94 -10.43 9.80
C ASP A 21 1.29 -11.82 9.24
N CYS A 22 0.65 -12.21 8.13
CA CYS A 22 1.00 -13.42 7.39
C CYS A 22 2.42 -13.36 6.79
N ALA A 23 2.81 -12.23 6.19
CA ALA A 23 4.15 -12.05 5.63
C ALA A 23 5.23 -12.12 6.73
N LEU A 24 4.97 -11.50 7.89
CA LEU A 24 5.83 -11.60 9.07
C LEU A 24 5.95 -13.04 9.56
N LYS A 25 4.83 -13.76 9.67
CA LYS A 25 4.81 -15.19 10.03
C LYS A 25 5.64 -16.05 9.07
N SER A 26 5.64 -15.71 7.80
CA SER A 26 6.43 -16.39 6.76
C SER A 26 7.92 -16.02 6.78
N GLY A 27 8.37 -15.16 7.70
CA GLY A 27 9.77 -14.74 7.82
C GLY A 27 10.22 -13.81 6.69
N TRP A 28 9.29 -13.12 6.02
CA TRP A 28 9.63 -12.17 4.98
C TRP A 28 10.17 -10.86 5.57
N SER A 29 10.99 -10.15 4.80
CA SER A 29 11.35 -8.77 5.14
C SER A 29 10.17 -7.88 4.78
N VAL A 30 9.55 -7.25 5.77
CA VAL A 30 8.34 -6.46 5.59
C VAL A 30 8.61 -4.99 5.91
N GLU A 31 8.35 -4.11 4.96
CA GLU A 31 8.31 -2.67 5.20
C GLU A 31 6.88 -2.11 5.08
N CYS A 32 6.54 -1.14 5.93
CA CYS A 32 5.36 -0.31 5.78
C CYS A 32 5.82 1.10 5.39
N TRP A 33 5.46 1.51 4.18
CA TRP A 33 5.79 2.81 3.62
C TRP A 33 4.65 3.77 3.88
N HIS A 34 4.88 4.75 4.73
CA HIS A 34 3.88 5.70 5.18
C HIS A 34 4.00 7.01 4.41
N ASP A 35 2.89 7.48 3.87
CA ASP A 35 2.83 8.80 3.24
C ASP A 35 2.69 9.91 4.29
N TYR A 36 3.73 10.73 4.38
CA TYR A 36 3.84 11.87 5.30
C TYR A 36 3.67 13.22 4.57
N SER A 37 3.13 13.21 3.34
CA SER A 37 2.81 14.44 2.60
C SER A 37 1.59 15.19 3.14
N PHE A 38 0.75 14.53 3.93
CA PHE A 38 -0.48 15.13 4.44
C PHE A 38 -0.25 15.90 5.77
N PRO A 39 -1.04 16.96 6.04
CA PRO A 39 -0.91 17.73 7.26
C PRO A 39 -1.11 16.86 8.52
N THR A 40 -0.14 16.90 9.43
CA THR A 40 -0.20 16.24 10.75
C THR A 40 -0.98 17.06 11.78
N THR A 41 -1.41 18.27 11.42
CA THR A 41 -2.18 19.18 12.26
C THR A 41 -3.63 19.31 11.77
N GLY A 42 -4.56 19.49 12.70
CA GLY A 42 -5.97 19.71 12.41
C GLY A 42 -6.88 18.52 12.71
N PRO A 43 -8.21 18.68 12.52
CA PRO A 43 -9.22 17.75 13.03
C PRO A 43 -9.22 16.37 12.36
N LYS A 44 -8.43 16.18 11.29
CA LYS A 44 -8.33 14.92 10.52
C LYS A 44 -6.93 14.29 10.58
N SER A 45 -6.03 14.80 11.41
CA SER A 45 -4.66 14.27 11.53
C SER A 45 -4.64 12.78 11.89
N TYR A 46 -5.61 12.33 12.70
CA TYR A 46 -5.80 10.92 13.08
C TYR A 46 -6.06 9.95 11.91
N LEU A 47 -6.32 10.45 10.70
CA LEU A 47 -6.50 9.61 9.52
C LEU A 47 -5.17 9.23 8.86
N PHE A 48 -4.11 10.01 9.10
CA PHE A 48 -2.83 9.85 8.43
C PHE A 48 -1.89 8.96 9.25
N PRO A 49 -0.95 8.26 8.59
CA PRO A 49 -0.06 7.34 9.26
C PRO A 49 0.82 8.06 10.31
N ASP A 50 0.98 7.42 11.45
CA ASP A 50 1.98 7.75 12.46
C ASP A 50 2.60 6.42 12.91
N VAL A 51 3.93 6.39 13.04
CA VAL A 51 4.68 5.25 13.57
C VAL A 51 4.11 4.81 14.91
N ALA A 52 3.72 5.76 15.79
CA ALA A 52 3.16 5.46 17.09
C ALA A 52 1.73 4.86 17.03
N ALA A 53 1.03 5.05 15.91
CA ALA A 53 -0.33 4.55 15.68
C ALA A 53 -0.37 3.28 14.81
N ALA A 54 0.79 2.76 14.40
CA ALA A 54 0.85 1.49 13.69
C ALA A 54 0.38 0.34 14.60
N PRO A 55 -0.42 -0.61 14.10
CA PRO A 55 -0.91 -1.71 14.92
C PRO A 55 0.24 -2.62 15.37
N GLU A 56 0.05 -3.27 16.51
CA GLU A 56 0.90 -4.39 16.89
C GLU A 56 0.51 -5.63 16.08
N PHE A 57 1.52 -6.33 15.56
CA PHE A 57 1.34 -7.56 14.81
C PHE A 57 1.74 -8.76 15.67
N GLN A 58 1.10 -9.91 15.44
CA GLN A 58 1.29 -11.10 16.25
C GLN A 58 2.66 -11.75 16.01
N TYR A 59 3.15 -11.70 14.77
CA TYR A 59 4.34 -12.44 14.35
C TYR A 59 5.59 -11.59 14.13
N GLY A 60 5.60 -10.33 14.59
CA GLY A 60 6.76 -9.46 14.53
C GLY A 60 6.40 -7.98 14.40
N ARG A 61 7.36 -7.16 13.94
CA ARG A 61 7.12 -5.76 13.62
C ARG A 61 7.71 -5.45 12.24
N PRO A 62 6.95 -4.86 11.31
CA PRO A 62 7.50 -4.42 10.04
C PRO A 62 8.42 -3.21 10.26
N ALA A 63 9.39 -3.01 9.37
CA ALA A 63 10.14 -1.76 9.34
C ALA A 63 9.24 -0.65 8.82
N ILE A 64 9.14 0.48 9.54
CA ILE A 64 8.35 1.62 9.07
C ILE A 64 9.28 2.62 8.38
N ARG A 65 8.91 3.00 7.16
CA ARG A 65 9.61 4.01 6.35
C ARG A 65 8.64 5.10 5.98
N SER A 66 9.10 6.34 5.95
CA SER A 66 8.32 7.46 5.44
C SER A 66 8.67 7.75 3.99
N TYR A 67 7.70 8.29 3.26
CA TYR A 67 7.90 9.00 2.01
C TYR A 67 6.92 10.20 1.95
N HIS A 68 7.17 11.16 1.07
CA HIS A 68 6.42 12.42 0.97
C HIS A 68 5.74 12.54 -0.40
N GLY A 69 4.61 11.82 -0.54
CA GLY A 69 3.74 11.91 -1.71
C GLY A 69 4.26 11.21 -2.96
N PRO A 70 3.57 11.39 -4.11
CA PRO A 70 3.78 10.55 -5.29
C PRO A 70 5.20 10.61 -5.90
N ALA A 71 5.84 11.79 -5.91
CA ALA A 71 7.17 11.95 -6.49
C ALA A 71 8.25 11.19 -5.70
N ASP A 72 8.21 11.28 -4.37
CA ASP A 72 9.12 10.53 -3.49
C ASP A 72 8.84 9.03 -3.55
N LEU A 73 7.56 8.63 -3.68
CA LEU A 73 7.21 7.23 -3.91
C LEU A 73 7.83 6.68 -5.21
N VAL A 74 7.80 7.45 -6.30
CA VAL A 74 8.45 7.07 -7.57
C VAL A 74 9.95 6.91 -7.38
N GLU A 75 10.62 7.90 -6.78
CA GLU A 75 12.07 7.84 -6.53
C GLU A 75 12.43 6.61 -5.69
N ARG A 76 11.66 6.33 -4.65
CA ARG A 76 11.84 5.14 -3.81
C ARG A 76 11.65 3.85 -4.60
N LEU A 77 10.64 3.75 -5.45
CA LEU A 77 10.41 2.58 -6.30
C LEU A 77 11.53 2.34 -7.31
N GLU A 78 12.19 3.39 -7.81
CA GLU A 78 13.32 3.23 -8.73
C GLU A 78 14.58 2.66 -8.05
N HIS A 79 14.72 2.84 -6.73
CA HIS A 79 15.85 2.37 -5.93
C HIS A 79 15.51 1.18 -5.01
N ALA A 80 14.26 0.75 -5.05
CA ALA A 80 13.70 -0.38 -4.31
C ALA A 80 14.31 -1.72 -4.75
N ASP A 81 14.68 -2.56 -3.78
CA ASP A 81 15.01 -3.97 -3.97
C ASP A 81 13.86 -4.91 -3.56
N GLU A 82 12.67 -4.34 -3.34
CA GLU A 82 11.42 -5.06 -3.10
C GLU A 82 11.14 -6.09 -4.20
N ASP A 83 10.63 -7.26 -3.80
CA ASP A 83 10.09 -8.26 -4.72
C ASP A 83 8.64 -7.89 -5.10
N ALA A 84 7.88 -7.36 -4.14
CA ALA A 84 6.49 -6.97 -4.30
C ALA A 84 6.12 -5.72 -3.49
N VAL A 85 5.18 -4.94 -4.01
CA VAL A 85 4.52 -3.85 -3.28
C VAL A 85 3.02 -4.12 -3.22
N VAL A 86 2.45 -3.96 -2.04
CA VAL A 86 1.01 -4.08 -1.77
C VAL A 86 0.44 -2.71 -1.46
N SER A 87 -0.58 -2.30 -2.20
CA SER A 87 -1.22 -0.99 -2.05
C SER A 87 -2.73 -1.10 -2.22
N VAL A 88 -3.49 -0.17 -1.63
CA VAL A 88 -4.93 -0.05 -1.89
C VAL A 88 -5.24 0.70 -3.19
N ALA A 89 -4.23 1.35 -3.78
CA ALA A 89 -4.31 2.06 -5.05
C ALA A 89 -3.46 1.35 -6.11
N ALA A 90 -3.87 1.47 -7.38
CA ALA A 90 -3.02 1.03 -8.49
C ALA A 90 -1.75 1.87 -8.57
N LEU A 91 -0.72 1.35 -9.24
CA LEU A 91 0.57 2.04 -9.39
C LEU A 91 0.38 3.44 -9.96
N GLN A 92 -0.36 3.56 -11.07
CA GLN A 92 -0.57 4.84 -11.74
C GLN A 92 -1.26 5.85 -10.84
N ASP A 93 -2.25 5.45 -10.05
CA ASP A 93 -2.91 6.35 -9.11
C ASP A 93 -1.97 6.74 -7.95
N ALA A 94 -1.23 5.78 -7.41
CA ALA A 94 -0.28 6.01 -6.31
C ALA A 94 0.88 6.93 -6.72
N THR A 95 1.30 6.88 -7.98
CA THR A 95 2.43 7.66 -8.51
C THR A 95 1.99 8.87 -9.34
N ALA A 96 0.72 9.28 -9.25
CA ALA A 96 0.15 10.40 -10.01
C ALA A 96 0.41 10.32 -11.53
N GLY A 97 0.35 9.10 -12.08
CA GLY A 97 0.50 8.77 -13.50
C GLY A 97 1.94 8.52 -13.93
N VAL A 98 2.93 8.73 -13.05
CA VAL A 98 4.35 8.52 -13.38
C VAL A 98 4.71 7.06 -13.18
N VAL A 99 4.98 6.34 -14.27
CA VAL A 99 5.42 4.94 -14.17
C VAL A 99 6.94 4.92 -13.97
N PRO A 100 7.44 4.42 -12.82
CA PRO A 100 8.89 4.31 -12.58
C PRO A 100 9.54 3.35 -13.59
N LYS A 101 10.81 3.60 -13.93
CA LYS A 101 11.54 2.76 -14.92
C LYS A 101 11.69 1.31 -14.48
N ARG A 102 11.74 1.09 -13.18
CA ARG A 102 11.77 -0.22 -12.53
C ARG A 102 10.83 -0.16 -11.33
N TYR A 103 10.03 -1.20 -11.16
CA TYR A 103 9.21 -1.37 -9.98
C TYR A 103 9.03 -2.87 -9.65
N PRO A 104 8.80 -3.21 -8.38
CA PRO A 104 8.43 -4.55 -7.94
C PRO A 104 7.05 -4.96 -8.46
N VAL A 105 6.66 -6.24 -8.30
CA VAL A 105 5.29 -6.67 -8.61
C VAL A 105 4.29 -5.85 -7.79
N TRP A 106 3.45 -5.08 -8.47
CA TRP A 106 2.45 -4.22 -7.84
C TRP A 106 1.13 -4.96 -7.63
N THR A 107 0.85 -5.29 -6.37
CA THR A 107 -0.41 -5.92 -5.95
C THR A 107 -1.35 -4.86 -5.40
N CYS A 108 -2.45 -4.62 -6.09
CA CYS A 108 -3.53 -3.77 -5.59
C CYS A 108 -4.52 -4.59 -4.78
N MET A 109 -4.85 -4.13 -3.58
CA MET A 109 -5.83 -4.73 -2.70
C MET A 109 -7.04 -3.82 -2.60
N GLN A 110 -8.14 -4.23 -3.21
CA GLN A 110 -9.36 -3.43 -3.22
C GLN A 110 -10.37 -3.94 -2.19
N SER A 111 -10.93 -3.01 -1.42
CA SER A 111 -12.17 -3.29 -0.69
C SER A 111 -13.35 -3.11 -1.65
N GLY A 112 -14.42 -3.90 -1.48
CA GLY A 112 -15.57 -3.88 -2.40
C GLY A 112 -16.13 -2.50 -2.72
N PRO A 113 -16.33 -1.63 -1.70
CA PRO A 113 -16.79 -0.28 -1.94
C PRO A 113 -15.88 0.55 -2.86
N ASP A 114 -14.57 0.27 -2.88
CA ASP A 114 -13.61 1.01 -3.70
C ASP A 114 -13.79 0.73 -5.20
N ILE A 115 -14.37 -0.41 -5.57
CA ILE A 115 -14.61 -0.79 -6.97
C ILE A 115 -15.71 0.08 -7.59
N PHE A 116 -16.69 0.53 -6.80
CA PHE A 116 -17.74 1.44 -7.30
C PHE A 116 -17.23 2.84 -7.65
N VAL A 117 -16.02 3.20 -7.22
CA VAL A 117 -15.36 4.49 -7.52
C VAL A 117 -14.06 4.33 -8.33
N SER A 118 -13.66 3.08 -8.60
CA SER A 118 -12.47 2.71 -9.35
C SER A 118 -12.87 2.17 -10.72
N SER A 119 -12.81 3.01 -11.75
CA SER A 119 -12.97 2.53 -13.12
C SER A 119 -11.89 1.50 -13.45
N SER A 120 -12.15 0.63 -14.44
CA SER A 120 -11.14 -0.30 -14.96
C SER A 120 -9.85 0.41 -15.41
N GLU A 121 -9.95 1.68 -15.81
CA GLU A 121 -8.79 2.52 -16.13
C GLU A 121 -7.92 2.82 -14.91
N LYS A 122 -8.52 3.01 -13.73
CA LYS A 122 -7.80 3.21 -12.47
C LYS A 122 -7.12 1.96 -11.95
N LEU A 123 -7.38 0.80 -12.55
CA LEU A 123 -6.65 -0.45 -12.26
C LEU A 123 -5.43 -0.65 -13.16
N LYS A 124 -5.21 0.24 -14.14
CA LYS A 124 -4.03 0.15 -15.01
C LYS A 124 -2.77 0.34 -14.17
N GLY A 125 -1.78 -0.52 -14.40
CA GLY A 125 -0.54 -0.55 -13.64
C GLY A 125 -0.58 -1.45 -12.39
N CYS A 126 -1.65 -2.22 -12.18
CA CYS A 126 -1.61 -3.37 -11.26
C CYS A 126 -1.10 -4.62 -12.00
N ASP A 127 -0.10 -5.29 -11.45
CA ASP A 127 0.30 -6.62 -11.92
C ASP A 127 -0.62 -7.70 -11.36
N LEU A 128 -1.05 -7.52 -10.10
CA LEU A 128 -1.97 -8.39 -9.41
C LEU A 128 -3.09 -7.57 -8.75
N LEU A 129 -4.31 -8.12 -8.77
CA LEU A 129 -5.48 -7.56 -8.12
C LEU A 129 -6.03 -8.56 -7.09
N ALA A 130 -6.01 -8.17 -5.82
CA ALA A 130 -6.56 -8.93 -4.73
C ALA A 130 -7.97 -8.41 -4.38
N LEU A 131 -8.96 -9.27 -4.58
CA LEU A 131 -10.37 -9.01 -4.34
C LEU A 131 -10.86 -9.84 -3.15
N HIS A 132 -11.73 -9.27 -2.31
CA HIS A 132 -12.28 -9.98 -1.14
C HIS A 132 -13.38 -10.99 -1.49
N SER A 133 -13.90 -10.97 -2.73
CA SER A 133 -14.90 -11.92 -3.21
C SER A 133 -14.79 -12.12 -4.71
N ARG A 134 -15.12 -13.33 -5.17
CA ARG A 134 -15.20 -13.66 -6.60
C ARG A 134 -16.26 -12.83 -7.33
N TRP A 135 -17.32 -12.41 -6.64
CA TRP A 135 -18.43 -11.64 -7.23
C TRP A 135 -17.94 -10.40 -8.01
N TRP A 136 -16.83 -9.79 -7.57
CA TRP A 136 -16.25 -8.61 -8.21
C TRP A 136 -15.54 -8.86 -9.53
N LEU A 137 -15.25 -10.12 -9.86
CA LEU A 137 -14.76 -10.50 -11.19
C LEU A 137 -15.90 -10.63 -12.21
N ASP A 138 -17.11 -10.90 -11.70
CA ASP A 138 -18.30 -11.19 -12.52
C ASP A 138 -19.18 -9.93 -12.74
N TRP A 139 -18.88 -8.82 -12.07
CA TRP A 139 -19.57 -7.53 -12.20
C TRP A 139 -18.91 -6.67 -13.28
#